data_AF-A0A1M5BWZ7-F1
#
_entry.id   AF-A0A1M5BWZ7-F1
#
_cell.length_a   1.000
_cell.length_b   1.000
_cell.length_c   1.000
_cell.angle_alpha   90.00
_cell.angle_beta   90.00
_cell.angle_gamma   90.00
#
_symmetry.space_group_name_H-M   'P 1'
#
loop_
_entity.id
_entity.type
_entity.pdbx_description
1 polymer ?
#
loop_
_entity_poly.entity_id
_entity_poly.type
_entity_poly.pdbx_seq_one_letter_code
_entity_poly.pdbx_strand_id
1 'polypeptide(L)' 'MDRKIIKIKHVTGTYTINIQEGRLNEMQSQLDKCLNDEQGAIVVKGENGDQFVYPSDLLKNSFISIVDREEVKGS' A
#
# COMPACT_ATOMS: atom_id res chain seq x y z
N MET A 1 18.45 -4.48 4.61
CA MET A 1 17.38 -3.65 5.21
C MET A 1 16.21 -3.72 4.25
N ASP A 2 15.38 -4.74 4.45
CA ASP A 2 14.32 -5.18 3.56
C ASP A 2 13.19 -4.13 3.50
N ARG A 3 13.27 -3.27 2.50
CA ARG A 3 12.25 -2.25 2.24
C ARG A 3 11.09 -2.93 1.54
N LYS A 4 10.04 -3.33 2.26
CA LYS A 4 8.83 -3.85 1.62
C LYS A 4 8.00 -2.73 1.00
N ILE A 5 7.42 -2.99 -0.17
CA ILE A 5 6.50 -2.08 -0.85
C ILE A 5 5.17 -2.79 -1.10
N ILE A 6 4.07 -2.06 -1.00
CA ILE A 6 2.75 -2.54 -1.39
C ILE A 6 2.49 -2.05 -2.81
N LYS A 7 2.32 -2.97 -3.74
CA LYS A 7 1.82 -2.68 -5.09
C LYS A 7 0.32 -2.92 -5.12
N ILE A 8 -0.42 -1.89 -5.49
CA ILE A 8 -1.86 -1.93 -5.68
C ILE A 8 -2.12 -1.75 -7.17
N LYS A 9 -2.57 -2.81 -7.85
CA LYS A 9 -2.91 -2.79 -9.26
C LYS A 9 -4.43 -2.64 -9.39
N HIS A 10 -4.85 -1.46 -9.82
CA HIS A 10 -6.23 -1.13 -10.11
C HIS A 10 -6.44 -0.98 -11.63
N VAL A 11 -7.69 -0.98 -12.09
CA VAL A 11 -8.01 -0.73 -13.50
C VAL A 11 -7.56 0.66 -13.97
N THR A 12 -7.50 1.64 -13.05
CA THR A 12 -7.05 3.01 -13.34
C THR A 12 -5.53 3.17 -13.36
N GLY A 13 -4.77 2.19 -12.88
CA GLY A 13 -3.31 2.29 -12.77
C GLY A 13 -2.71 1.43 -11.66
N THR A 14 -1.39 1.45 -11.57
CA THR A 14 -0.64 0.76 -10.50
C THR A 14 -0.09 1.77 -9.52
N TYR A 15 -0.45 1.65 -8.25
CA TYR A 15 0.03 2.47 -7.15
C TYR A 15 1.06 1.69 -6.35
N THR A 16 2.15 2.35 -5.96
CA THR A 16 3.20 1.74 -5.12
C THR A 16 3.31 2.53 -3.83
N ILE A 17 3.11 1.84 -2.71
CA ILE A 17 3.22 2.41 -1.38
C ILE A 17 4.52 1.92 -0.75
N ASN A 18 5.36 2.87 -0.34
CA ASN A 18 6.54 2.57 0.45
C ASN A 18 6.13 2.33 1.91
N ILE A 19 6.40 1.13 2.42
CA ILE A 19 6.17 0.83 3.82
C ILE A 19 7.43 1.22 4.58
N GLN A 20 7.28 2.12 5.56
CA GLN A 20 8.35 2.41 6.50
C GLN A 20 8.61 1.20 7.40
N GLU A 21 9.86 0.99 7.80
CA GLU A 21 10.23 -0.10 8.70
C GLU A 21 9.37 -0.07 9.98
N GLY A 22 8.84 -1.23 10.38
CA GLY A 22 7.93 -1.36 11.52
C GLY A 22 6.45 -1.00 11.27
N ARG A 23 6.09 -0.42 10.11
CA ARG A 23 4.70 -0.04 9.77
C ARG A 23 3.93 -1.08 8.96
N LEU A 24 4.56 -2.21 8.61
CA LEU A 24 3.93 -3.29 7.85
C LEU A 24 2.67 -3.84 8.52
N ASN A 25 2.72 -4.03 9.84
CA ASN A 25 1.60 -4.58 10.61
C ASN A 25 0.42 -3.60 10.64
N GLU A 26 0.69 -2.31 10.89
CA GLU A 26 -0.30 -1.23 10.82
C GLU A 26 -0.99 -1.16 9.45
N MET A 27 -0.21 -1.26 8.36
CA MET A 27 -0.75 -1.23 7.00
C MET A 27 -1.62 -2.44 6.69
N GLN A 28 -1.20 -3.64 7.11
CA GLN A 28 -2.02 -4.84 6.96
C GLN A 28 -3.33 -4.72 7.74
N SER A 29 -3.29 -4.22 8.97
CA SER A 29 -4.51 -4.02 9.76
C SER A 29 -5.48 -3.03 9.11
N GLN A 30 -4.98 -1.93 8.55
CA GLN A 30 -5.83 -0.96 7.84
C GLN A 30 -6.40 -1.52 6.53
N LEU A 31 -5.63 -2.33 5.81
CA LEU A 31 -6.10 -3.07 4.63
C LEU A 31 -7.21 -4.04 5.00
N ASP A 32 -7.01 -4.83 6.04
CA ASP A 32 -8.00 -5.80 6.52
C ASP A 32 -9.32 -5.11 6.90
N LYS A 33 -9.26 -4.00 7.65
CA LYS A 33 -10.44 -3.19 7.98
C LYS A 33 -11.13 -2.62 6.74
N CYS A 34 -10.38 -2.19 5.73
CA CYS A 34 -10.97 -1.71 4.48
C CYS A 34 -11.63 -2.82 3.68
N LEU A 35 -11.05 -4.03 3.68
CA LEU A 35 -11.62 -5.20 3.03
C LEU A 35 -12.88 -5.69 3.75
N ASN A 36 -12.94 -5.56 5.08
CA ASN A 36 -14.08 -5.94 5.93
C ASN A 36 -15.18 -4.87 6.07
N ASP A 37 -15.18 -3.80 5.27
CA ASP A 37 -16.13 -2.67 5.37
C ASP A 37 -16.08 -1.87 6.68
N GLU A 38 -15.08 -2.09 7.53
CA GLU A 38 -14.90 -1.37 8.80
C GLU A 38 -14.27 0.02 8.61
N GLN A 39 -13.51 0.22 7.52
CA GLN A 39 -12.82 1.48 7.22
C GLN A 39 -13.07 1.89 5.76
N GLY A 40 -13.48 3.15 5.55
CA GLY A 40 -13.83 3.66 4.21
C GLY A 40 -12.64 4.04 3.32
N ALA A 41 -11.47 4.28 3.91
CA ALA A 41 -10.25 4.59 3.18
C ALA A 41 -9.00 4.44 4.06
N ILE A 42 -7.87 4.10 3.45
CA ILE A 42 -6.54 4.12 4.06
C ILE A 42 -5.87 5.44 3.69
N VAL A 43 -5.23 6.06 4.67
CA VAL A 43 -4.50 7.30 4.47
C VAL A 43 -3.03 7.06 4.76
N VAL A 44 -2.21 7.14 3.72
CA VAL A 44 -0.77 6.92 3.81
C VAL A 44 -0.04 8.22 3.60
N LYS A 45 0.87 8.56 4.51
CA LYS A 45 1.80 9.68 4.32
C LYS A 45 3.05 9.17 3.62
N GLY A 46 3.35 9.71 2.45
CA GLY A 46 4.60 9.50 1.73
C GLY A 46 5.76 10.23 2.39
N GLU A 47 6.98 9.88 2.00
CA GLU A 47 8.21 10.49 2.54
C GLU A 47 8.36 11.98 2.18
N ASN A 48 7.73 12.45 1.10
CA ASN A 48 7.78 13.84 0.66
C ASN A 48 6.70 14.73 1.30
N GLY A 49 5.93 14.22 2.27
CA GLY A 49 4.79 14.92 2.86
C GLY A 49 3.49 14.78 2.06
N ASP A 50 3.51 14.07 0.93
CA ASP A 50 2.32 13.70 0.18
C ASP A 50 1.39 12.81 1.02
N GLN A 51 0.09 13.05 0.91
CA GLN A 51 -0.93 12.21 1.53
C GLN A 51 -1.68 11.45 0.44
N PHE A 52 -1.53 10.13 0.45
CA PHE A 52 -2.23 9.24 -0.46
C PHE A 52 -3.45 8.67 0.24
N VAL A 53 -4.62 8.86 -0.36
CA VAL A 53 -5.89 8.30 0.13
C VAL A 53 -6.31 7.17 -0.79
N TYR A 54 -6.39 5.96 -0.23
CA TYR A 54 -6.83 4.75 -0.92
C TYR A 54 -8.21 4.35 -0.40
N PRO A 55 -9.29 4.69 -1.11
CA PRO A 55 -10.63 4.30 -0.68
C PRO A 55 -10.78 2.77 -0.64
N SER A 56 -11.60 2.28 0.29
CA SER A 56 -11.83 0.84 0.47
C SER A 56 -12.40 0.20 -0.79
N ASP A 57 -13.25 0.92 -1.52
CA ASP A 57 -13.78 0.49 -2.81
C ASP A 57 -12.67 0.22 -3.84
N LEU A 58 -11.68 1.12 -3.93
CA LEU A 58 -10.51 0.90 -4.79
C LEU A 58 -9.73 -0.33 -4.33
N LEU A 59 -9.49 -0.48 -3.02
CA LEU A 59 -8.72 -1.60 -2.48
C LEU A 59 -9.39 -2.95 -2.73
N LYS A 60 -10.72 -3.04 -2.56
CA LYS A 60 -11.52 -4.24 -2.82
C LYS A 60 -11.53 -4.61 -4.31
N ASN A 61 -11.51 -3.61 -5.18
CA ASN A 61 -11.47 -3.79 -6.64
C ASN A 61 -10.03 -3.81 -7.20
N SER A 62 -9.00 -3.83 -6.33
CA SER A 62 -7.60 -3.85 -6.73
C SER A 62 -6.91 -5.13 -6.33
N PHE A 63 -5.89 -5.48 -7.10
CA PHE A 63 -4.96 -6.53 -6.72
C PHE A 63 -3.82 -5.94 -5.88
N ILE A 64 -3.78 -6.30 -4.60
CA ILE A 64 -2.79 -5.81 -3.65
C ILE A 64 -1.72 -6.88 -3.46
N SER A 65 -0.45 -6.51 -3.55
CA SER A 65 0.69 -7.42 -3.36
C SER A 65 1.79 -6.73 -2.59
N ILE A 66 2.29 -7.40 -1.55
CA ILE A 66 3.45 -6.95 -0.79
C ILE A 66 4.67 -7.62 -1.42
N VAL A 67 5.51 -6.83 -2.07
CA VAL A 67 6.75 -7.32 -2.66
C VAL A 67 7.93 -6.67 -1.93
N ASP A 68 9.04 -7.38 -1.87
CA ASP A 68 10.27 -6.72 -1.48
C ASP A 68 10.61 -5.66 -2.52
N ARG A 69 11.02 -4.47 -2.10
CA ARG A 69 11.58 -3.48 -3.00
C ARG A 69 12.91 -4.05 -3.42
N GLU A 70 12.89 -4.87 -4.46
CA GLU A 70 14.09 -5.14 -5.23
C GLU A 70 14.62 -3.76 -5.61
N GLU A 71 15.68 -3.32 -4.92
CA GLU A 71 16.62 -2.40 -5.52
C GLU A 71 16.91 -3.02 -6.88
N VAL A 72 16.45 -2.37 -7.93
CA VAL A 72 16.78 -2.76 -9.29
C VAL A 72 18.30 -2.70 -9.35
N LYS A 73 18.95 -3.83 -9.06
CA LYS A 73 20.33 -4.09 -9.44
C LYS A 73 20.28 -4.21 -10.95
N GLY A 74 20.25 -3.04 -11.60
CA GLY A 74 20.73 -2.92 -12.96
C GLY A 74 22.16 -3.44 -12.95
N SER A 75 22.30 -4.68 -13.40
CA SER A 75 23.58 -5.31 -13.73
C SER A 75 24.09 -4.77 -15.05
#